data_AF-A0A8E0RNV2-F1
#
_entry.id   AF-A0A8E0RNV2-F1
#
_cell.length_a   1.000
_cell.length_b   1.000
_cell.length_c   1.000
_cell.angle_alpha   90.00
_cell.angle_beta   90.00
_cell.angle_gamma   90.00
#
_symmetry.space_group_name_H-M   'P 1'
#
loop_
_entity.id
_entity.type
_entity.pdbx_description
1 polymer ?
#
loop_
_entity_poly.entity_id
_entity_poly.type
_entity_poly.pdbx_seq_one_letter_code
_entity_poly.pdbx_strand_id
1 'polypeptide(L)'
;MEYEFSLNDTSVQEYVIRVHVLNSQPQKNFPILIVIKQQQQVLSFEVPVVVNEVIKHANVSRTLCPIRVDPDDAAKLTIGISSFAPEPITYMVRAEWVRDFDLNLSETRGLQIYPAQPMLLRYRFTQSSDSVAVRIVSPDDVCMTFSLQPIQCPWDPGMRFGREQGPYQTVTSLGVISINVMSIKLQYEEGFFVLLTLEPTDYLCKGIEKLIPIPVGQYRRIEPNNRTKSVRITLQPTPNRKSKRCMYVLLIHELCFSISFAEFFRPYFNLQIMKIC
;
A
#
# COMPACT_ATOMS: atom_id res chain seq x y z
N MET A 1 22.17 23.48 2.16
CA MET A 1 22.72 22.88 3.40
C MET A 1 22.76 21.37 3.21
N GLU A 2 23.73 20.68 3.81
CA GLU A 2 23.85 19.22 3.74
C GLU A 2 24.11 18.68 5.15
N TYR A 3 23.36 17.65 5.54
CA TYR A 3 23.46 17.00 6.85
C TYR A 3 23.83 15.53 6.63
N GLU A 4 24.90 15.08 7.29
CA GLU A 4 25.33 13.68 7.25
C GLU A 4 24.99 12.99 8.57
N PHE A 5 24.44 11.79 8.48
CA PHE A 5 24.11 10.91 9.60
C PHE A 5 24.84 9.58 9.41
N SER A 6 25.49 9.11 10.47
CA SER A 6 26.12 7.78 10.52
C SER A 6 25.23 6.84 11.33
N LEU A 7 24.92 5.69 10.73
CA LEU A 7 24.19 4.60 11.36
C LEU A 7 25.19 3.49 11.71
N ASN A 8 25.31 3.21 13.00
CA ASN A 8 26.24 2.22 13.52
C ASN A 8 25.47 1.23 14.39
N ASP A 9 25.79 -0.05 14.26
CA ASP A 9 25.20 -1.10 15.08
C ASP A 9 26.26 -2.16 15.41
N THR A 10 26.07 -2.86 16.53
CA THR A 10 26.94 -3.96 16.97
C THR A 10 26.55 -5.30 16.35
N SER A 11 25.40 -5.35 15.68
CA SER A 11 24.86 -6.53 15.01
C SER A 11 24.30 -6.17 13.64
N VAL A 12 24.17 -7.15 12.74
CA VAL A 12 23.56 -6.91 11.42
C VAL A 12 22.11 -6.46 11.63
N GLN A 13 21.84 -5.20 11.27
CA GLN A 13 20.55 -4.56 11.50
C GLN A 13 20.07 -3.86 10.23
N GLU A 14 18.76 -3.88 10.02
CA GLU A 14 18.12 -3.15 8.93
C GLU A 14 17.36 -1.94 9.48
N TYR A 15 17.67 -0.75 8.95
CA TYR A 15 17.05 0.52 9.32
C TYR A 15 16.18 1.04 8.19
N VAL A 16 14.93 1.35 8.49
CA VAL A 16 14.01 2.01 7.57
C VAL A 16 13.75 3.41 8.10
N ILE A 17 14.17 4.42 7.36
CA ILE A 17 14.08 5.81 7.81
C ILE A 17 12.99 6.52 7.04
N ARG A 18 12.12 7.27 7.71
CA ARG A 18 11.17 8.17 7.09
C ARG A 18 11.60 9.60 7.30
N VAL A 19 11.72 10.35 6.22
CA VAL A 19 12.07 11.78 6.25
C VAL A 19 10.80 12.58 6.04
N HIS A 20 10.52 13.47 6.99
CA HIS A 20 9.42 14.43 6.98
C HIS A 20 9.97 15.83 6.78
N VAL A 21 9.31 16.59 5.93
CA VAL A 21 9.68 17.96 5.60
C VAL A 21 8.42 18.81 5.61
N LEU A 22 8.42 19.83 6.46
CA LEU A 22 7.37 20.83 6.54
C LEU A 22 7.90 22.16 6.05
N ASN A 23 7.27 22.71 5.00
CA ASN A 23 7.48 24.07 4.55
C ASN A 23 6.37 24.96 5.12
N SER A 24 6.70 25.86 6.04
CA SER A 24 5.72 26.74 6.71
C SER A 24 5.11 27.77 5.75
N GLN A 25 5.76 28.04 4.61
CA GLN A 25 5.34 29.02 3.61
C GLN A 25 5.43 28.38 2.20
N PRO A 26 4.54 27.45 1.86
CA PRO A 26 4.64 26.65 0.64
C PRO A 26 4.46 27.51 -0.63
N GLN A 27 5.57 27.77 -1.34
CA GLN A 27 5.59 28.46 -2.62
C GLN A 27 5.82 27.46 -3.77
N LYS A 28 4.96 27.52 -4.79
CA LYS A 28 5.06 26.62 -5.95
C LYS A 28 6.28 26.93 -6.83
N ASN A 29 6.60 28.21 -7.00
CA ASN A 29 7.68 28.64 -7.89
C ASN A 29 9.07 28.56 -7.23
N PHE A 30 9.10 28.43 -5.90
CA PHE A 30 10.33 28.36 -5.11
C PHE A 30 10.22 27.18 -4.13
N PRO A 31 10.19 25.93 -4.63
CA PRO A 31 10.17 24.78 -3.76
C PRO A 31 11.50 24.63 -3.01
N ILE A 32 11.44 23.90 -1.91
CA ILE A 32 12.60 23.33 -1.25
C ILE A 32 12.87 21.99 -1.92
N LEU A 33 14.05 21.85 -2.54
CA LEU A 33 14.53 20.59 -3.08
C LEU A 33 15.28 19.82 -1.99
N ILE A 34 14.79 18.61 -1.72
CA ILE A 34 15.38 17.66 -0.80
C ILE A 34 16.08 16.58 -1.62
N VAL A 35 17.35 16.32 -1.33
CA VAL A 35 18.15 15.26 -1.95
C VAL A 35 18.70 14.37 -0.86
N ILE A 36 18.35 13.09 -0.89
CA ILE A 36 18.75 12.11 0.11
C ILE A 36 19.65 11.10 -0.57
N LYS A 37 20.89 10.98 -0.09
CA LYS A 37 21.88 10.02 -0.57
C LYS A 37 22.03 8.92 0.47
N GLN A 38 21.91 7.67 0.03
CA GLN A 38 22.26 6.46 0.77
C GLN A 38 23.34 5.73 -0.04
N GLN A 39 24.06 4.77 0.56
CA GLN A 39 25.20 4.09 -0.08
C GLN A 39 24.95 3.65 -1.55
N GLN A 40 23.76 3.14 -1.87
CA GLN A 40 23.43 2.60 -3.20
C GLN A 40 22.33 3.36 -3.96
N GLN A 41 21.86 4.51 -3.45
CA GLN A 41 20.69 5.18 -4.03
C GLN A 41 20.61 6.66 -3.69
N VAL A 42 19.93 7.41 -4.56
CA VAL A 42 19.60 8.81 -4.35
C VAL A 42 18.11 9.00 -4.57
N LEU A 43 17.43 9.61 -3.60
CA LEU A 43 16.04 10.02 -3.70
C LEU A 43 15.98 11.55 -3.67
N SER A 44 15.19 12.15 -4.56
CA SER A 44 14.91 13.59 -4.48
C SER A 44 13.41 13.87 -4.57
N PHE A 45 12.99 14.92 -3.89
CA PHE A 45 11.62 15.42 -3.96
C PHE A 45 11.56 16.91 -3.58
N GLU A 46 10.50 17.55 -4.04
CA GLU A 46 10.24 18.97 -3.81
C GLU A 46 9.17 19.20 -2.74
N VAL A 47 9.31 20.27 -1.97
CA VAL A 47 8.36 20.71 -0.96
C VAL A 47 8.02 22.20 -1.15
N PRO A 48 6.75 22.55 -1.43
CA PRO A 48 5.57 21.69 -1.37
C PRO A 48 5.46 20.72 -2.55
N VAL A 49 4.80 19.57 -2.33
CA VAL A 49 4.31 18.75 -3.44
C VAL A 49 3.12 19.45 -4.06
N VAL A 50 3.21 19.74 -5.36
CA VAL A 50 2.15 20.42 -6.12
C VAL A 50 1.38 19.40 -6.95
N VAL A 51 0.06 19.33 -6.73
CA VAL A 51 -0.82 18.41 -7.42
C VAL A 51 -1.82 19.19 -8.27
N ASN A 52 -1.89 18.85 -9.56
CA ASN A 52 -2.78 19.48 -10.55
C ASN A 52 -2.64 21.02 -10.58
N GLU A 53 -1.41 21.52 -10.47
CA GLU A 53 -1.05 22.95 -10.53
C GLU A 53 -1.62 23.87 -9.42
N VAL A 54 -2.51 23.37 -8.56
CA VAL A 54 -3.30 24.16 -7.61
C VAL A 54 -3.09 23.71 -6.16
N ILE A 55 -3.08 22.41 -5.90
CA ILE A 55 -3.00 21.87 -4.56
C ILE A 55 -1.54 21.86 -4.12
N LYS A 56 -1.24 22.50 -2.98
CA LYS A 56 0.11 22.55 -2.41
C LYS A 56 0.12 21.84 -1.06
N HIS A 57 0.85 20.74 -0.99
CA HIS A 57 1.08 20.03 0.25
C HIS A 57 2.38 20.51 0.90
N ALA A 58 2.24 21.25 1.99
CA ALA A 58 3.34 21.82 2.76
C ALA A 58 4.10 20.77 3.58
N ASN A 59 3.39 19.72 4.02
CA ASN A 59 3.94 18.62 4.80
C ASN A 59 4.09 17.40 3.89
N VAL A 60 5.33 16.99 3.67
CA VAL A 60 5.70 15.94 2.72
C VAL A 60 6.60 14.96 3.43
N SER A 61 6.40 13.67 3.18
CA SER A 61 7.29 12.66 3.74
C SER A 61 7.57 11.53 2.77
N ARG A 62 8.75 10.94 2.88
CA ARG A 62 9.17 9.78 2.11
C ARG A 62 9.83 8.75 3.03
N THR A 63 9.42 7.50 2.90
CA THR A 63 10.11 6.37 3.51
C THR A 63 11.28 5.98 2.61
N LEU A 64 12.49 5.93 3.14
CA LEU A 64 13.65 5.48 2.40
C LEU A 64 13.64 3.97 2.24
N CYS A 65 14.38 3.48 1.26
CA CYS A 65 14.63 2.05 1.17
C CYS A 65 15.41 1.55 2.41
N PRO A 66 15.20 0.28 2.80
CA PRO A 66 15.89 -0.30 3.94
C PRO A 66 17.42 -0.21 3.80
N ILE A 67 18.08 0.25 4.85
CA ILE A 67 19.54 0.36 4.95
C ILE A 67 20.03 -0.80 5.79
N ARG A 68 20.85 -1.68 5.22
CA ARG A 68 21.56 -2.69 5.99
C ARG A 68 22.80 -2.07 6.60
N VAL A 69 23.01 -2.31 7.89
CA VAL A 69 24.17 -1.90 8.66
C VAL A 69 24.82 -3.16 9.18
N ASP A 70 26.07 -3.37 8.81
CA ASP A 70 26.89 -4.49 9.28
C ASP A 70 27.78 -4.03 10.45
N PRO A 71 28.19 -4.93 11.38
CA PRO A 71 28.94 -4.56 12.59
C PRO A 71 30.24 -3.78 12.33
N ASP A 72 30.84 -3.99 11.15
CA ASP A 72 32.11 -3.40 10.74
C ASP A 72 31.95 -2.27 9.71
N ASP A 73 30.72 -1.96 9.27
CA ASP A 73 30.46 -0.93 8.27
C ASP A 73 29.36 0.04 8.71
N ALA A 74 29.76 1.31 8.91
CA ALA A 74 28.84 2.38 9.22
C ALA A 74 28.11 2.83 7.94
N ALA A 75 26.79 2.68 7.90
CA ALA A 75 26.02 3.20 6.79
C ALA A 75 25.86 4.72 6.90
N LYS A 76 26.11 5.42 5.80
CA LYS A 76 25.96 6.88 5.72
C LYS A 76 24.66 7.26 5.05
N LEU A 77 23.97 8.22 5.65
CA LEU A 77 22.80 8.89 5.10
C LEU A 77 23.07 10.39 5.02
N THR A 78 22.93 10.97 3.84
CA THR A 78 23.13 12.40 3.64
C THR A 78 21.84 13.06 3.17
N ILE A 79 21.41 14.14 3.82
CA ILE A 79 20.24 14.93 3.45
C ILE A 79 20.70 16.33 3.02
N GLY A 80 20.68 16.56 1.71
CA GLY A 80 20.84 17.86 1.08
C GLY A 80 19.53 18.61 1.01
N ILE A 81 19.57 19.90 1.32
CA ILE A 81 18.45 20.83 1.29
C ILE A 81 18.88 22.06 0.49
N SER A 82 18.10 22.41 -0.53
CA SER A 82 18.36 23.59 -1.36
C SER A 82 17.07 24.27 -1.77
N SER A 83 17.13 25.57 -2.07
CA SER A 83 16.03 26.32 -2.67
C SER A 83 16.63 27.52 -3.40
N PHE A 84 15.93 27.98 -4.44
CA PHE A 84 16.26 29.19 -5.19
C PHE A 84 15.36 30.37 -4.82
N ALA A 85 14.72 30.31 -3.65
CA ALA A 85 13.86 31.38 -3.18
C ALA A 85 14.66 32.68 -2.96
N PRO A 86 14.12 33.84 -3.39
CA PRO A 86 14.77 35.13 -3.17
C PRO A 86 14.75 35.54 -1.69
N GLU A 87 13.78 35.03 -0.92
CA GLU A 87 13.59 35.29 0.50
C GLU A 87 13.84 34.03 1.34
N PRO A 88 14.26 34.16 2.61
CA PRO A 88 14.44 33.01 3.50
C PRO A 88 13.14 32.22 3.71
N ILE A 89 13.17 30.90 3.46
CA ILE A 89 12.04 30.00 3.72
C ILE A 89 12.19 29.37 5.10
N THR A 90 11.14 29.41 5.92
CA THR A 90 11.07 28.66 7.18
C THR A 90 10.62 27.23 6.93
N TYR A 91 11.45 26.26 7.33
CA TYR A 91 11.16 24.84 7.15
C TYR A 91 11.61 23.99 8.35
N MET A 92 11.05 22.79 8.48
CA MET A 92 11.47 21.77 9.43
C MET A 92 11.74 20.46 8.69
N VAL A 93 12.88 19.83 8.96
CA VAL A 93 13.20 18.47 8.49
C VAL A 93 13.37 17.56 9.70
N ARG A 94 12.73 16.39 9.66
CA ARG A 94 12.84 15.35 10.67
C ARG A 94 13.03 14.00 10.00
N ALA A 95 14.10 13.30 10.35
CA ALA A 95 14.26 11.88 10.02
C ALA A 95 13.85 11.03 11.23
N GLU A 96 13.10 9.95 10.99
CA GLU A 96 12.68 9.03 12.04
C GLU A 96 12.85 7.57 11.61
N TRP A 97 13.14 6.71 12.57
CA TRP A 97 13.18 5.27 12.34
C TRP A 97 11.76 4.68 12.36
N VAL A 98 11.42 3.96 11.30
CA VAL A 98 10.17 3.20 11.15
C VAL A 98 10.36 1.81 11.73
N ARG A 99 9.76 1.55 12.89
CA ARG A 99 9.84 0.24 13.58
C ARG A 99 8.89 -0.81 12.99
N ASP A 100 7.67 -0.40 12.64
CA ASP A 100 6.62 -1.30 12.16
C ASP A 100 6.54 -1.30 10.62
N PHE A 101 7.68 -1.53 9.96
CA PHE A 101 7.75 -1.54 8.50
C PHE A 101 7.22 -2.84 7.88
N ASP A 102 7.51 -3.98 8.52
CA ASP A 102 7.12 -5.30 8.04
C ASP A 102 5.71 -5.68 8.47
N LEU A 103 4.97 -6.33 7.58
CA LEU A 103 3.65 -6.91 7.80
C LEU A 103 3.80 -8.41 8.06
N ASN A 104 2.99 -8.94 8.99
CA ASN A 104 2.88 -10.37 9.20
C ASN A 104 1.58 -10.94 8.63
N LEU A 105 1.59 -12.22 8.27
CA LEU A 105 0.37 -12.93 7.89
C LEU A 105 -0.63 -12.95 9.04
N SER A 106 -1.91 -12.76 8.71
CA SER A 106 -3.05 -12.71 9.63
C SER A 106 -3.01 -11.55 10.64
N GLU A 107 -2.01 -10.68 10.59
CA GLU A 107 -1.97 -9.45 11.37
C GLU A 107 -2.92 -8.41 10.77
N THR A 108 -3.63 -7.67 11.62
CA THR A 108 -4.40 -6.49 11.22
C THR A 108 -3.77 -5.25 11.82
N ARG A 109 -3.31 -4.33 10.97
CA ARG A 109 -2.66 -3.08 11.39
C ARG A 109 -3.52 -1.88 11.04
N GLY A 110 -3.72 -0.99 12.02
CA GLY A 110 -4.39 0.30 11.82
C GLY A 110 -3.37 1.38 11.44
N LEU A 111 -3.68 2.20 10.43
CA LEU A 111 -2.79 3.25 9.92
C LEU A 111 -3.60 4.52 9.62
N GLN A 112 -2.95 5.67 9.76
CA GLN A 112 -3.48 6.95 9.29
C GLN A 112 -2.70 7.40 8.05
N ILE A 113 -3.38 7.62 6.94
CA ILE A 113 -2.80 8.06 5.68
C ILE A 113 -3.04 9.57 5.52
N TYR A 114 -1.98 10.28 5.12
CA TYR A 114 -2.00 11.73 4.95
C TYR A 114 -1.65 12.12 3.51
N PRO A 115 -2.08 13.31 3.05
CA PRO A 115 -1.75 13.83 1.72
C PRO A 115 -0.23 14.04 1.59
N ALA A 116 0.31 13.75 0.40
CA ALA A 116 1.75 13.84 0.08
C ALA A 116 2.70 13.05 1.01
N GLN A 117 2.14 12.17 1.85
CA GLN A 117 2.86 11.35 2.83
C GLN A 117 2.50 9.87 2.62
N PRO A 118 2.87 9.28 1.46
CA PRO A 118 2.55 7.89 1.15
C PRO A 118 3.09 6.95 2.22
N MET A 119 2.31 5.94 2.57
CA MET A 119 2.73 4.88 3.49
C MET A 119 3.29 3.71 2.70
N LEU A 120 4.48 3.26 3.09
CA LEU A 120 5.16 2.12 2.53
C LEU A 120 5.35 1.08 3.63
N LEU A 121 4.87 -0.13 3.38
CA LEU A 121 5.06 -1.30 4.23
C LEU A 121 5.66 -2.42 3.39
N ARG A 122 6.31 -3.39 4.02
CA ARG A 122 6.87 -4.55 3.34
C ARG A 122 6.20 -5.82 3.83
N TYR A 123 5.97 -6.75 2.91
CA TYR A 123 5.71 -8.12 3.25
C TYR A 123 6.78 -9.01 2.61
N ARG A 124 7.41 -9.86 3.41
CA ARG A 124 8.33 -10.91 2.94
C ARG A 124 7.64 -12.24 3.02
N PHE A 125 7.81 -13.07 1.99
CA PHE A 125 7.26 -14.42 2.01
C PHE A 125 8.00 -15.26 3.06
N THR A 126 7.26 -15.78 4.04
CA THR A 126 7.81 -16.66 5.10
C THR A 126 7.51 -18.14 4.87
N GLN A 127 6.54 -18.45 3.99
CA GLN A 127 6.11 -19.81 3.68
C GLN A 127 5.80 -19.92 2.19
N SER A 128 5.78 -21.15 1.67
CA SER A 128 5.28 -21.49 0.34
C SER A 128 3.74 -21.41 0.28
N SER A 129 3.17 -20.24 0.62
CA SER A 129 1.74 -20.02 0.44
C SER A 129 1.41 -19.92 -1.05
N ASP A 130 0.40 -20.68 -1.50
CA ASP A 130 0.00 -20.68 -2.91
C ASP A 130 -0.52 -19.30 -3.38
N SER A 131 -0.95 -18.45 -2.46
CA SER A 131 -1.38 -17.08 -2.75
C SER A 131 -1.58 -16.28 -1.46
N VAL A 132 -1.37 -14.97 -1.54
CA VAL A 132 -1.57 -14.02 -0.44
C VAL A 132 -2.50 -12.90 -0.92
N ALA A 133 -3.50 -12.56 -0.10
CA ALA A 133 -4.36 -11.41 -0.30
C ALA A 133 -4.05 -10.33 0.73
N VAL A 134 -3.92 -9.11 0.23
CA VAL A 134 -3.83 -7.91 1.05
C VAL A 134 -5.18 -7.23 1.00
N ARG A 135 -5.83 -7.15 2.15
CA ARG A 135 -7.16 -6.57 2.34
C ARG A 135 -7.05 -5.25 3.09
N ILE A 136 -7.72 -4.22 2.58
CA ILE A 136 -7.80 -2.90 3.21
C ILE A 136 -9.25 -2.57 3.49
N VAL A 137 -9.52 -2.11 4.70
CA VAL A 137 -10.82 -1.59 5.13
C VAL A 137 -10.66 -0.19 5.71
N SER A 138 -11.55 0.72 5.35
CA SER A 138 -11.61 2.06 5.91
C SER A 138 -13.06 2.42 6.26
N PRO A 139 -13.30 3.05 7.41
CA PRO A 139 -14.61 3.64 7.72
C PRO A 139 -14.84 4.95 6.94
N ASP A 140 -13.78 5.57 6.41
CA ASP A 140 -13.86 6.84 5.70
C ASP A 140 -14.16 6.61 4.21
N ASP A 141 -14.83 7.56 3.56
CA ASP A 141 -15.16 7.54 2.13
C ASP A 141 -14.12 8.27 1.24
N VAL A 142 -13.09 8.85 1.86
CA VAL A 142 -11.97 9.52 1.17
C VAL A 142 -11.23 8.54 0.26
N CYS A 143 -10.97 8.95 -0.98
CA CYS A 143 -10.27 8.14 -1.97
C CYS A 143 -8.77 8.02 -1.69
N MET A 144 -8.24 6.80 -1.87
CA MET A 144 -6.82 6.51 -1.86
C MET A 144 -6.46 5.54 -2.99
N THR A 145 -5.20 5.53 -3.40
CA THR A 145 -4.62 4.46 -4.21
C THR A 145 -3.92 3.45 -3.30
N PHE A 146 -4.21 2.18 -3.52
CA PHE A 146 -3.56 1.03 -2.91
C PHE A 146 -2.84 0.24 -4.01
N SER A 147 -1.55 0.00 -3.85
CA SER A 147 -0.76 -0.74 -4.83
C SER A 147 0.21 -1.73 -4.19
N LEU A 148 0.49 -2.83 -4.89
CA LEU A 148 1.58 -3.75 -4.56
C LEU A 148 2.74 -3.50 -5.51
N GLN A 149 3.94 -3.32 -4.97
CA GLN A 149 5.16 -3.02 -5.72
C GLN A 149 6.21 -4.10 -5.52
N PRO A 150 7.06 -4.37 -6.52
CA PRO A 150 8.21 -5.27 -6.32
C PRO A 150 9.12 -4.70 -5.23
N ILE A 151 9.84 -5.56 -4.51
CA ILE A 151 10.90 -5.12 -3.60
C ILE A 151 12.11 -4.72 -4.45
N GLN A 152 12.01 -3.56 -5.09
CA GLN A 152 13.07 -2.97 -5.89
C GLN A 152 13.35 -1.57 -5.37
N CYS A 153 14.64 -1.30 -5.13
CA CYS A 153 15.14 0.00 -4.71
C CYS A 153 15.89 0.68 -5.88
N PRO A 154 15.76 2.00 -6.06
CA PRO A 154 14.87 2.90 -5.33
C PRO A 154 13.40 2.64 -5.70
N TRP A 155 12.51 2.64 -4.70
CA TRP A 155 11.08 2.68 -4.98
C TRP A 155 10.73 4.12 -5.37
N ASP A 156 10.31 4.33 -6.61
CA ASP A 156 9.93 5.66 -7.06
C ASP A 156 8.42 5.85 -6.84
N PRO A 157 7.99 6.74 -5.94
CA PRO A 157 6.59 7.14 -5.95
C PRO A 157 6.22 7.79 -7.29
N GLY A 158 7.13 8.46 -7.99
CA GLY A 158 6.90 9.03 -9.32
C GLY A 158 5.71 10.00 -9.40
N MET A 159 5.42 10.49 -10.62
CA MET A 159 4.26 11.38 -10.86
C MET A 159 2.90 10.67 -10.67
N ARG A 160 2.87 9.34 -10.61
CA ARG A 160 1.64 8.53 -10.47
C ARG A 160 1.60 7.67 -9.22
N PHE A 161 2.38 7.98 -8.19
CA PHE A 161 2.35 7.33 -6.87
C PHE A 161 2.36 5.78 -6.95
N GLY A 162 3.24 5.21 -7.79
CA GLY A 162 3.42 3.77 -7.94
C GLY A 162 2.40 3.02 -8.80
N ARG A 163 1.48 3.69 -9.52
CA ARG A 163 0.50 2.99 -10.39
C ARG A 163 1.08 2.23 -11.60
N GLU A 164 2.39 2.33 -11.83
CA GLU A 164 3.02 1.86 -13.07
C GLU A 164 3.85 0.57 -12.91
N GLN A 165 4.21 0.18 -11.68
CA GLN A 165 5.16 -0.90 -11.42
C GLN A 165 4.52 -2.19 -10.84
N GLY A 166 3.21 -2.19 -10.60
CA GLY A 166 2.51 -3.36 -10.08
C GLY A 166 0.99 -3.19 -10.04
N PRO A 167 0.25 -4.20 -9.54
CA PRO A 167 -1.20 -4.15 -9.46
C PRO A 167 -1.62 -3.08 -8.44
N TYR A 168 -2.55 -2.22 -8.86
CA TYR A 168 -3.10 -1.16 -8.03
C TYR A 168 -4.63 -1.12 -8.13
N GLN A 169 -5.26 -0.53 -7.12
CA GLN A 169 -6.68 -0.23 -7.05
C GLN A 169 -6.90 1.11 -6.36
N THR A 170 -7.97 1.80 -6.73
CA THR A 170 -8.48 2.93 -5.96
C THR A 170 -9.47 2.42 -4.92
N VAL A 171 -9.40 2.95 -3.70
CA VAL A 171 -10.13 2.45 -2.54
C VAL A 171 -10.81 3.61 -1.83
N THR A 172 -12.12 3.50 -1.66
CA THR A 172 -12.88 4.29 -0.69
C THR A 172 -12.98 3.51 0.61
N SER A 173 -13.80 2.45 0.67
CA SER A 173 -14.03 1.70 1.90
C SER A 173 -13.36 0.32 1.95
N LEU A 174 -13.32 -0.41 0.84
CA LEU A 174 -12.78 -1.77 0.77
C LEU A 174 -11.93 -1.95 -0.49
N GLY A 175 -10.74 -2.51 -0.32
CA GLY A 175 -9.86 -2.91 -1.43
C GLY A 175 -9.21 -4.25 -1.14
N VAL A 176 -9.04 -5.09 -2.18
CA VAL A 176 -8.36 -6.38 -2.06
C VAL A 176 -7.54 -6.63 -3.30
N ILE A 177 -6.23 -6.84 -3.11
CA ILE A 177 -5.34 -7.31 -4.17
C ILE A 177 -4.78 -8.66 -3.73
N SER A 178 -4.89 -9.65 -4.61
CA SER A 178 -4.37 -11.01 -4.38
C SER A 178 -3.25 -11.31 -5.35
N ILE A 179 -2.13 -11.80 -4.82
CA ILE A 179 -0.98 -12.28 -5.60
C ILE A 179 -0.96 -13.81 -5.52
N ASN A 180 -0.81 -14.47 -6.67
CA ASN A 180 -0.73 -15.94 -6.77
C ASN A 180 0.74 -16.41 -6.91
N VAL A 181 0.98 -17.72 -6.76
CA VAL A 181 2.33 -18.32 -6.92
C VAL A 181 3.06 -17.88 -8.18
N MET A 182 2.37 -17.76 -9.31
CA MET A 182 3.02 -17.42 -10.58
C MET A 182 3.58 -15.99 -10.52
N SER A 183 2.79 -15.03 -10.05
CA SER A 183 3.25 -13.65 -9.83
C SER A 183 4.35 -13.60 -8.76
N ILE A 184 4.26 -14.41 -7.69
CA ILE A 184 5.31 -14.52 -6.67
C ILE A 184 6.63 -14.92 -7.31
N LYS A 185 6.63 -15.97 -8.13
CA LYS A 185 7.84 -16.51 -8.77
C LYS A 185 8.44 -15.63 -9.86
N LEU A 186 7.65 -14.76 -10.49
CA LEU A 186 8.12 -13.97 -11.64
C LEU A 186 8.49 -12.53 -11.27
N GLN A 187 7.84 -11.93 -10.27
CA GLN A 187 7.93 -10.48 -10.01
C GLN A 187 8.13 -10.14 -8.53
N TYR A 188 7.90 -11.08 -7.61
CA TYR A 188 7.86 -10.82 -6.17
C TYR A 188 8.62 -11.90 -5.38
N GLU A 189 9.77 -12.38 -5.87
CA GLU A 189 10.41 -13.59 -5.33
C GLU A 189 10.66 -13.54 -3.82
N GLU A 190 11.07 -12.37 -3.29
CA GLU A 190 11.34 -12.18 -1.85
C GLU A 190 10.14 -11.59 -1.08
N GLY A 191 9.13 -11.08 -1.77
CA GLY A 191 8.06 -10.29 -1.19
C GLY A 191 7.60 -9.14 -2.08
N PHE A 192 6.84 -8.23 -1.48
CA PHE A 192 6.38 -7.00 -2.13
C PHE A 192 6.26 -5.86 -1.13
N PHE A 193 6.34 -4.62 -1.62
CA PHE A 193 5.90 -3.47 -0.87
C PHE A 193 4.40 -3.23 -1.05
N VAL A 194 3.75 -2.77 0.00
CA VAL A 194 2.40 -2.23 0.00
C VAL A 194 2.52 -0.71 0.04
N LEU A 195 2.10 -0.04 -1.04
CA LEU A 195 2.11 1.41 -1.16
C LEU A 195 0.69 1.94 -1.03
N LEU A 196 0.46 2.81 -0.04
CA LEU A 196 -0.82 3.49 0.19
C LEU A 196 -0.63 5.00 0.01
N THR A 197 -1.38 5.58 -0.91
CA THR A 197 -1.30 7.02 -1.20
C THR A 197 -2.68 7.63 -1.15
N LEU A 198 -2.84 8.70 -0.37
CA LEU A 198 -4.08 9.46 -0.36
C LEU A 198 -4.22 10.26 -1.65
N GLU A 199 -5.38 10.17 -2.29
CA GLU A 199 -5.65 10.96 -3.49
C GLU A 199 -6.07 12.39 -3.12
N PRO A 200 -5.69 13.39 -3.92
CA PRO A 200 -6.06 14.78 -3.68
C PRO A 200 -7.58 15.00 -3.76
N THR A 201 -8.30 14.14 -4.49
CA THR A 201 -9.75 14.21 -4.70
C THR A 201 -10.36 12.82 -4.84
N ASP A 202 -11.67 12.71 -4.65
CA ASP A 202 -12.39 11.44 -4.80
C ASP A 202 -12.69 11.04 -6.25
N TYR A 203 -12.17 11.81 -7.20
CA TYR A 203 -12.52 11.70 -8.60
C TYR A 203 -12.21 10.31 -9.17
N LEU A 204 -11.03 9.78 -8.86
CA LEU A 204 -10.55 8.47 -9.32
C LEU A 204 -11.33 7.29 -8.73
N CYS A 205 -11.91 7.46 -7.55
CA CYS A 205 -12.76 6.43 -6.95
C CYS A 205 -14.19 6.46 -7.52
N LYS A 206 -14.61 7.58 -8.11
CA LYS A 206 -15.93 7.72 -8.75
C LYS A 206 -15.92 7.24 -10.21
N GLY A 207 -14.74 7.00 -10.81
CA GLY A 207 -14.60 6.54 -12.18
C GLY A 207 -14.95 7.59 -13.25
N ILE A 208 -15.07 8.86 -12.84
CA ILE A 208 -15.52 9.97 -13.70
C ILE A 208 -14.34 10.51 -14.53
N GLU A 209 -13.10 10.13 -14.21
CA GLU A 209 -11.90 10.51 -14.97
C GLU A 209 -11.88 10.06 -16.42
N LYS A 210 -12.66 9.05 -16.76
CA LYS A 210 -12.83 8.59 -18.15
C LYS A 210 -13.81 9.46 -18.94
N LEU A 211 -14.60 10.29 -18.28
CA LEU A 211 -15.72 11.03 -18.88
C LEU A 211 -15.44 12.53 -18.99
N ILE A 212 -14.76 13.13 -18.01
CA ILE A 212 -14.48 14.57 -17.99
C ILE A 212 -13.03 14.80 -17.49
N PRO A 213 -12.24 15.70 -18.10
CA PRO A 213 -10.97 16.12 -17.51
C PRO A 213 -11.22 16.84 -16.18
N ILE A 214 -10.36 16.62 -15.19
CA ILE A 214 -10.64 17.09 -13.83
C ILE A 214 -10.75 18.63 -13.80
N PRO A 215 -11.89 19.22 -13.39
CA PRO A 215 -12.07 20.67 -13.50
C PRO A 215 -11.13 21.40 -12.53
N VAL A 216 -10.22 22.22 -13.07
CA VAL A 216 -9.22 22.98 -12.27
C VAL A 216 -9.89 23.88 -11.20
N GLY A 217 -11.13 24.33 -11.45
CA GLY A 217 -11.92 25.13 -10.51
C GLY A 217 -12.48 24.37 -9.30
N GLN A 218 -12.63 23.04 -9.37
CA GLN A 218 -13.23 22.24 -8.29
C GLN A 218 -12.25 21.98 -7.13
N TYR A 219 -10.94 22.05 -7.40
CA TYR A 219 -9.89 21.91 -6.39
C TYR A 219 -9.82 23.09 -5.40
N ARG A 220 -10.41 24.25 -5.73
CA ARG A 220 -10.36 25.46 -4.87
C ARG A 220 -11.27 25.40 -3.65
N ARG A 221 -12.25 24.49 -3.59
CA ARG A 221 -13.19 24.35 -2.45
C ARG A 221 -12.82 23.24 -1.47
N ILE A 222 -11.79 22.48 -1.76
CA ILE A 222 -11.34 21.38 -0.91
C ILE A 222 -10.16 21.93 -0.10
N GLU A 223 -10.09 21.63 1.20
CA GLU A 223 -8.88 21.80 2.00
C GLU A 223 -8.06 20.52 1.91
N PRO A 224 -7.19 20.36 0.89
CA PRO A 224 -6.57 19.08 0.58
C PRO A 224 -5.59 18.65 1.67
N ASN A 225 -5.07 19.59 2.47
CA ASN A 225 -4.16 19.34 3.58
C ASN A 225 -4.84 18.76 4.83
N ASN A 226 -6.17 18.90 4.95
CA ASN A 226 -6.94 18.39 6.09
C ASN A 226 -7.58 17.02 5.80
N ARG A 227 -7.47 16.53 4.56
CA ARG A 227 -7.93 15.19 4.19
C ARG A 227 -7.02 14.17 4.86
N THR A 228 -7.59 13.23 5.59
CA THR A 228 -6.86 12.08 6.12
C THR A 228 -7.73 10.84 5.97
N LYS A 229 -7.11 9.67 6.08
CA LYS A 229 -7.83 8.40 5.98
C LYS A 229 -7.30 7.38 6.97
N SER A 230 -8.18 6.88 7.83
CA SER A 230 -7.93 5.75 8.70
C SER A 230 -8.15 4.46 7.93
N VAL A 231 -7.17 3.55 7.96
CA VAL A 231 -7.25 2.26 7.27
C VAL A 231 -6.84 1.12 8.20
N ARG A 232 -7.44 -0.04 7.98
CA ARG A 232 -7.02 -1.32 8.56
C ARG A 232 -6.56 -2.21 7.43
N ILE A 233 -5.28 -2.57 7.44
CA ILE A 233 -4.69 -3.51 6.50
C ILE A 233 -4.59 -4.88 7.16
N THR A 234 -4.95 -5.93 6.43
CA THR A 234 -4.86 -7.33 6.87
C THR A 234 -4.27 -8.17 5.74
N LEU A 235 -3.24 -8.95 6.04
CA LEU A 235 -2.72 -9.97 5.12
C LEU A 235 -3.34 -11.32 5.44
N GLN A 236 -3.81 -12.03 4.41
CA GLN A 236 -4.44 -13.33 4.58
C GLN A 236 -3.92 -14.30 3.52
N PRO A 237 -3.61 -15.56 3.88
CA PRO A 237 -3.41 -16.59 2.88
C PRO A 237 -4.73 -16.84 2.14
N THR A 238 -4.67 -16.94 0.82
CA THR A 238 -5.86 -17.27 0.02
C THR A 238 -5.99 -18.79 -0.15
N PRO A 239 -7.17 -19.38 0.14
CA PRO A 239 -7.36 -20.82 0.02
C PRO A 239 -7.12 -21.30 -1.41
N ASN A 240 -6.35 -22.39 -1.57
CA ASN A 240 -6.13 -22.99 -2.87
C ASN A 240 -7.46 -23.51 -3.47
N ARG A 241 -7.70 -23.24 -4.76
CA ARG A 241 -8.88 -23.71 -5.52
C ARG A 241 -9.07 -25.23 -5.44
N LYS A 242 -8.01 -26.01 -5.19
CA LYS A 242 -8.08 -27.47 -4.95
C LYS A 242 -8.83 -27.84 -3.66
N SER A 243 -8.81 -26.99 -2.63
CA SER A 243 -9.47 -27.25 -1.34
C SER A 243 -11.00 -27.11 -1.41
N LYS A 244 -11.53 -26.29 -2.33
CA LYS A 244 -12.98 -26.17 -2.53
C LYS A 244 -13.65 -27.45 -3.05
N ARG A 245 -12.88 -28.39 -3.64
CA ARG A 245 -13.42 -29.72 -3.98
C ARG A 245 -13.71 -30.57 -2.73
N CYS A 246 -12.94 -30.44 -1.65
CA CYS A 246 -13.18 -31.23 -0.43
C CYS A 246 -14.42 -30.78 0.34
N MET A 247 -14.75 -29.49 0.32
CA MET A 247 -15.91 -28.99 1.06
C MET A 247 -17.24 -29.40 0.40
N TYR A 248 -17.28 -29.55 -0.93
CA TYR A 248 -18.44 -30.10 -1.63
C TYR A 248 -18.62 -31.61 -1.41
N VAL A 249 -17.53 -32.36 -1.21
CA VAL A 249 -17.60 -33.82 -0.99
C VAL A 249 -18.18 -34.16 0.38
N LEU A 250 -17.91 -33.35 1.41
CA LEU A 250 -18.48 -33.55 2.76
C LEU A 250 -20.00 -33.31 2.81
N LEU A 251 -20.52 -32.33 2.07
CA LEU A 251 -21.97 -32.08 1.99
C LEU A 251 -22.73 -33.19 1.24
N ILE A 252 -22.08 -33.84 0.25
CA ILE A 252 -22.69 -34.98 -0.46
C ILE A 252 -22.73 -36.21 0.44
N HIS A 253 -21.80 -36.39 1.37
CA HIS A 253 -21.81 -37.56 2.27
C HIS A 253 -22.99 -37.51 3.27
N GLU A 254 -23.32 -36.33 3.80
CA GLU A 254 -24.51 -36.11 4.65
C GLU A 254 -25.84 -36.25 3.86
N LEU A 255 -25.87 -35.80 2.60
CA LEU A 255 -27.01 -36.01 1.70
C LEU A 255 -27.16 -37.47 1.27
N CYS A 256 -26.08 -38.24 1.15
CA CYS A 256 -26.14 -39.65 0.78
C CYS A 256 -26.57 -40.55 1.96
N PHE A 257 -26.19 -40.19 3.19
CA PHE A 257 -26.64 -40.88 4.40
C PHE A 257 -28.13 -40.68 4.67
N SER A 258 -28.68 -39.50 4.36
CA SER A 258 -30.12 -39.23 4.49
C SER A 258 -30.96 -39.93 3.40
N ILE A 259 -30.42 -40.10 2.18
CA ILE A 259 -31.11 -40.86 1.12
C ILE A 259 -31.08 -42.37 1.41
N SER A 260 -29.99 -42.89 1.96
CA SER A 260 -29.87 -44.31 2.34
C SER A 260 -30.77 -44.69 3.53
N PHE A 261 -31.07 -43.74 4.43
CA PHE A 261 -32.00 -43.96 5.54
C PHE A 261 -33.47 -43.88 5.11
N ALA A 262 -33.78 -43.12 4.04
CA ALA A 262 -35.12 -43.01 3.49
C ALA A 262 -35.55 -44.23 2.65
N GLU A 263 -34.60 -44.99 2.09
CA GLU A 263 -34.90 -46.23 1.36
C GLU A 263 -35.15 -47.44 2.29
N PHE A 264 -34.68 -47.41 3.54
CA PHE A 264 -34.88 -48.53 4.47
C PHE A 264 -36.29 -48.58 5.12
N PHE A 265 -37.10 -47.51 4.99
CA PHE A 265 -38.47 -47.44 5.54
C PHE A 265 -39.59 -47.53 4.49
N ARG A 266 -39.29 -48.03 3.28
CA ARG A 266 -40.25 -48.03 2.18
C ARG A 266 -40.91 -49.39 1.85
N PRO A 267 -41.53 -50.12 2.79
CA PRO A 267 -42.55 -51.08 2.42
C PRO A 267 -43.91 -50.77 3.04
N TYR A 268 -44.35 -49.52 3.14
CA TYR A 268 -45.78 -49.20 3.32
C TYR A 268 -46.04 -47.78 2.85
N PHE A 269 -46.28 -47.55 1.56
CA PHE A 269 -47.23 -46.55 1.06
C PHE A 269 -47.20 -46.59 -0.49
N ASN A 270 -48.29 -47.13 -1.04
CA ASN A 270 -48.64 -47.03 -2.46
C ASN A 270 -48.69 -45.57 -2.89
N LEU A 271 -48.10 -45.22 -4.04
CA LEU A 271 -48.76 -44.35 -5.01
C LEU A 271 -48.01 -44.35 -6.35
N GLN A 272 -48.76 -44.66 -7.42
CA GLN A 272 -48.34 -44.58 -8.82
C GLN A 272 -47.80 -43.20 -9.17
N ILE A 273 -46.66 -43.15 -9.86
CA ILE A 273 -46.29 -41.99 -10.67
C ILE A 273 -46.10 -42.46 -12.12
N MET A 274 -46.93 -41.86 -12.95
CA MET A 274 -47.07 -42.01 -14.39
C MET A 274 -45.84 -41.48 -15.11
N LYS A 275 -45.25 -42.29 -16.00
CA LYS A 275 -44.21 -41.88 -16.96
C LYS A 275 -44.83 -40.99 -18.04
N ILE A 276 -44.22 -39.84 -18.31
CA ILE A 276 -44.27 -39.18 -19.62
C ILE A 276 -42.82 -38.79 -19.96
N CYS A 277 -42.36 -39.33 -21.08
CA CYS A 277 -41.09 -39.24 -21.81
C CYS A 277 -39.91 -38.48 -21.20
#